data_AF-A0AB34K9M8-F1
#
_entry.id   AF-A0AB34K9M8-F1
#
_cell.length_a   1.000
_cell.length_b   1.000
_cell.length_c   1.000
_cell.angle_alpha   90.00
_cell.angle_beta   90.00
_cell.angle_gamma   90.00
#
_symmetry.space_group_name_H-M   'P 1'
#
loop_
_entity.id
_entity.type
_entity.pdbx_description
1 polymer ?
#
loop_
_entity_poly.entity_id
_entity_poly.type
_entity_poly.pdbx_seq_one_letter_code
_entity_poly.pdbx_strand_id
1 'polypeptide(L)'
;MSSPFILDDARPITPSEGGLSNESNVEHLSSGQAIRAPEEEALYWYGKQVLAFRLASDVIRQAKMDLTSNELDLELCKHIARIPCLARLNAVNNVAGRPLWSSAVTSRAAGLRAYYVAIGALANIGDDRSVQSLDSLIQADTIPPEGLVDRSNASYITDRRDSNVGGPVSPLPRNIAGDRQLAYYSMALKEHGDTIGREPRYDIEPSPVHPSQFRARVSVNGSFFEGEASTKKKAKHLASKEACHALGIAV
;
A
#
# COMPACT_ATOMS: atom_id res chain seq x y z
N MET A 1 -4.80 51.51 -1.94
CA MET A 1 -6.16 50.95 -1.87
C MET A 1 -6.18 49.99 -0.71
N SER A 2 -6.58 50.51 0.44
CA SER A 2 -6.63 49.83 1.72
C SER A 2 -8.05 49.38 1.99
N SER A 3 -8.24 48.16 2.50
CA SER A 3 -9.37 47.89 3.39
C SER A 3 -8.93 46.85 4.42
N PRO A 4 -8.95 47.18 5.73
CA PRO A 4 -8.62 46.29 6.82
C PRO A 4 -9.88 45.57 7.33
N PHE A 5 -9.76 44.28 7.62
CA PHE A 5 -10.80 43.59 8.40
C PHE A 5 -10.57 43.85 9.88
N ILE A 6 -11.49 44.59 10.46
CA ILE A 6 -11.68 44.83 11.90
C ILE A 6 -12.40 43.60 12.46
N LEU A 7 -11.84 42.99 13.51
CA LEU A 7 -12.51 41.98 14.32
C LEU A 7 -12.65 42.58 15.73
N ASP A 8 -13.84 43.11 16.01
CA ASP A 8 -14.19 43.66 17.32
C ASP A 8 -15.01 42.66 18.16
N ASP A 9 -14.76 42.79 19.45
CA ASP A 9 -15.54 42.42 20.64
C ASP A 9 -15.57 40.99 21.18
N ALA A 10 -14.70 40.83 22.17
CA ALA A 10 -14.83 40.00 23.34
C ALA A 10 -16.15 40.24 24.09
N ARG A 11 -16.81 39.14 24.51
CA ARG A 11 -17.79 39.17 25.59
C ARG A 11 -17.15 38.66 26.88
N PRO A 12 -17.27 39.38 28.01
CA PRO A 12 -16.87 38.85 29.32
C PRO A 12 -17.93 37.85 29.80
N ILE A 13 -17.49 36.64 30.12
CA ILE A 13 -18.29 35.62 30.81
C ILE A 13 -18.20 35.91 32.31
N THR A 14 -19.35 36.11 32.95
CA THR A 14 -19.48 36.29 34.40
C THR A 14 -19.16 34.99 35.15
N PRO A 15 -18.46 35.04 36.31
CA PRO A 15 -18.25 33.87 37.14
C PRO A 15 -19.51 33.59 37.96
N SER A 16 -20.15 32.43 37.73
CA SER A 16 -21.15 31.91 38.66
C SER A 16 -20.43 31.06 39.70
N GLU A 17 -20.25 31.63 40.88
CA GLU A 17 -19.90 30.92 42.11
C GLU A 17 -21.03 29.96 42.51
N GLY A 18 -20.65 28.78 43.01
CA GLY A 18 -21.54 27.96 43.85
C GLY A 18 -21.50 26.47 43.54
N GLY A 19 -20.79 25.72 44.38
CA GLY A 19 -21.04 24.27 44.51
C GLY A 19 -19.80 23.40 44.76
N LEU A 20 -19.18 23.56 45.92
CA LEU A 20 -18.29 22.54 46.50
C LEU A 20 -19.15 21.36 46.98
N SER A 21 -18.97 20.18 46.37
CA SER A 21 -19.31 18.89 46.99
C SER A 21 -18.51 17.78 46.31
N ASN A 22 -17.43 17.40 46.98
CA ASN A 22 -16.54 16.30 46.65
C ASN A 22 -17.23 14.95 46.86
N GLU A 23 -17.62 14.28 45.77
CA GLU A 23 -17.75 12.83 45.75
C GLU A 23 -16.92 12.28 44.58
N SER A 24 -15.68 11.98 44.94
CA SER A 24 -14.60 11.47 44.12
C SER A 24 -14.90 10.04 43.66
N ASN A 25 -15.72 9.92 42.62
CA ASN A 25 -16.00 8.66 41.93
C ASN A 25 -14.88 8.35 40.91
N VAL A 26 -13.73 7.85 41.39
CA VAL A 26 -12.51 7.64 40.56
C VAL A 26 -12.36 6.20 40.04
N GLU A 27 -13.36 5.33 40.21
CA GLU A 27 -13.24 3.91 39.80
C GLU A 27 -13.85 3.57 38.43
N HIS A 28 -14.33 4.57 37.69
CA HIS A 28 -14.88 4.33 36.36
C HIS A 28 -14.12 5.12 35.29
N LEU A 29 -13.71 4.41 34.24
CA LEU A 29 -13.25 4.92 32.93
C LEU A 29 -11.73 5.08 32.76
N SER A 30 -10.99 3.99 32.90
CA SER A 30 -9.84 3.75 32.02
C SER A 30 -9.76 2.29 31.58
N SER A 31 -10.92 1.64 31.43
CA SER A 31 -11.01 0.38 30.70
C SER A 31 -10.80 0.71 29.24
N GLY A 32 -9.62 0.37 28.71
CA GLY A 32 -9.19 0.66 27.34
C GLY A 32 -10.33 0.43 26.35
N GLN A 33 -10.96 1.51 25.93
CA GLN A 33 -12.08 1.47 25.01
C GLN A 33 -11.52 0.96 23.68
N ALA A 34 -11.82 -0.30 23.35
CA ALA A 34 -11.43 -0.88 22.09
C ALA A 34 -11.91 0.04 20.96
N ILE A 35 -10.99 0.41 20.07
CA ILE A 35 -11.29 1.27 18.92
C ILE A 35 -12.43 0.60 18.15
N ARG A 36 -13.46 1.39 17.81
CA ARG A 36 -14.59 0.85 17.04
C ARG A 36 -14.12 0.53 15.61
N ALA A 37 -14.58 -0.58 15.04
CA ALA A 37 -14.22 -0.97 13.67
C ALA A 37 -14.29 0.16 12.59
N PRO A 38 -15.34 1.02 12.55
CA PRO A 38 -15.36 2.12 11.57
C PRO A 38 -14.30 3.20 11.84
N GLU A 39 -13.95 3.42 13.11
CA GLU A 39 -12.87 4.34 13.49
C GLU A 39 -11.51 3.76 13.12
N GLU A 40 -11.30 2.45 13.32
CA GLU A 40 -10.08 1.76 12.89
C GLU A 40 -9.86 1.88 11.38
N GLU A 41 -10.90 1.71 10.56
CA GLU A 41 -10.76 1.80 9.10
C GLU A 41 -10.45 3.24 8.65
N ALA A 42 -11.05 4.25 9.30
CA ALA A 42 -10.73 5.65 9.05
C ALA A 42 -9.28 5.97 9.43
N LEU A 43 -8.82 5.51 10.59
CA LEU A 43 -7.44 5.67 11.05
C LEU A 43 -6.44 4.92 10.17
N TYR A 44 -6.79 3.71 9.72
CA TYR A 44 -6.01 2.95 8.75
C TYR A 44 -5.81 3.73 7.45
N TRP A 45 -6.92 4.23 6.87
CA TRP A 45 -6.86 5.00 5.64
C TRP A 45 -6.03 6.27 5.83
N TYR A 46 -6.28 7.03 6.90
CA TYR A 46 -5.57 8.28 7.18
C TYR A 46 -4.08 8.05 7.40
N GLY A 47 -3.71 7.07 8.23
CA GLY A 47 -2.32 6.73 8.48
C GLY A 47 -1.57 6.25 7.25
N LYS A 48 -2.24 5.56 6.32
CA LYS A 48 -1.67 5.22 5.00
C LYS A 48 -1.29 6.48 4.22
N GLN A 49 -2.16 7.50 4.18
CA GLN A 49 -1.87 8.77 3.51
C GLN A 49 -0.72 9.53 4.18
N VAL A 50 -0.74 9.62 5.51
CA VAL A 50 0.30 10.32 6.28
C VAL A 50 1.67 9.67 6.06
N LEU A 51 1.75 8.33 6.13
CA LEU A 51 3.01 7.62 5.90
C LEU A 51 3.49 7.82 4.46
N ALA A 52 2.61 7.64 3.47
CA ALA A 52 2.97 7.79 2.06
C ALA A 52 3.49 9.21 1.75
N PHE A 53 2.82 10.24 2.26
CA PHE A 53 3.24 11.63 2.08
C PHE A 53 4.63 11.91 2.65
N ARG A 54 4.91 11.45 3.89
CA ARG A 54 6.20 11.67 4.54
C ARG A 54 7.32 10.91 3.83
N LEU A 55 7.08 9.66 3.45
CA LEU A 55 8.05 8.89 2.68
C LEU A 55 8.28 9.49 1.28
N ALA A 56 7.24 9.98 0.61
CA ALA A 56 7.39 10.65 -0.68
C ALA A 56 8.24 11.91 -0.55
N SER A 57 8.05 12.68 0.53
CA SER A 57 8.88 13.86 0.84
C SER A 57 10.35 13.46 1.03
N ASP A 58 10.61 12.35 1.74
CA ASP A 58 11.96 11.82 1.90
C ASP A 58 12.57 11.32 0.58
N VAL A 59 11.79 10.61 -0.25
CA VAL A 59 12.23 10.13 -1.56
C VAL A 59 12.59 11.30 -2.47
N ILE A 60 11.75 12.35 -2.53
CA ILE A 60 12.01 13.55 -3.33
C ILE A 60 13.26 14.28 -2.83
N ARG A 61 13.46 14.36 -1.51
CA ARG A 61 14.63 15.00 -0.91
C ARG A 61 15.94 14.26 -1.20
N GLN A 62 15.88 12.93 -1.34
CA GLN A 62 17.03 12.07 -1.63
C GLN A 62 17.22 11.82 -3.14
N ALA A 63 16.18 12.05 -3.94
CA ALA A 63 16.20 11.84 -5.37
C ALA A 63 17.20 12.76 -6.08
N LYS A 64 17.87 12.21 -7.09
CA LYS A 64 18.58 13.02 -8.08
C LYS A 64 17.56 13.70 -9.00
N MET A 65 17.90 14.87 -9.54
CA MET A 65 16.97 15.71 -10.32
C MET A 65 16.51 15.11 -11.66
N ASP A 66 16.97 13.92 -12.02
CA ASP A 66 16.73 13.24 -13.30
C ASP A 66 15.71 12.08 -13.21
N LEU A 67 15.14 11.80 -12.05
CA LEU A 67 14.14 10.73 -11.91
C LEU A 67 12.77 11.10 -12.51
N THR A 68 12.19 10.17 -13.25
CA THR A 68 10.82 10.24 -13.75
C THR A 68 9.80 9.93 -12.65
N SER A 69 8.52 10.31 -12.86
CA SER A 69 7.43 10.01 -11.92
C SER A 69 7.33 8.52 -11.58
N ASN A 70 7.45 7.64 -12.58
CA ASN A 70 7.35 6.19 -12.38
C ASN A 70 8.51 5.64 -11.53
N GLU A 71 9.69 6.24 -11.63
CA GLU A 71 10.85 5.86 -10.83
C GLU A 71 10.71 6.31 -9.37
N LEU A 72 10.13 7.50 -9.15
CA LEU A 72 9.79 7.98 -7.81
C LEU A 72 8.74 7.08 -7.14
N ASP A 73 7.70 6.66 -7.86
CA ASP A 73 6.70 5.71 -7.35
C ASP A 73 7.32 4.35 -7.00
N LEU A 74 8.25 3.88 -7.83
CA LEU A 74 8.99 2.64 -7.57
C LEU A 74 9.87 2.77 -6.32
N GLU A 75 10.58 3.89 -6.14
CA GLU A 75 11.36 4.14 -4.93
C GLU A 75 10.48 4.25 -3.68
N LEU A 76 9.34 4.95 -3.76
CA LEU A 76 8.37 4.99 -2.67
C LEU A 76 7.89 3.59 -2.28
N CYS A 77 7.56 2.73 -3.25
CA CYS A 77 7.18 1.34 -3.00
C CYS A 77 8.31 0.55 -2.33
N LYS A 78 9.57 0.73 -2.75
CA LYS A 78 10.73 0.10 -2.12
C LYS A 78 10.91 0.58 -0.68
N HIS A 79 10.73 1.87 -0.41
CA HIS A 79 10.77 2.43 0.94
C HIS A 79 9.71 1.79 1.83
N ILE A 80 8.44 1.78 1.41
CA ILE A 80 7.34 1.14 2.15
C ILE A 80 7.64 -0.34 2.41
N ALA A 81 8.16 -1.05 1.41
CA ALA A 81 8.46 -2.48 1.54
C ALA A 81 9.57 -2.78 2.57
N ARG A 82 10.53 -1.87 2.76
CA ARG A 82 11.65 -2.03 3.70
C ARG A 82 11.29 -1.69 5.15
N ILE A 83 10.15 -1.07 5.41
CA ILE A 83 9.78 -0.63 6.77
C ILE A 83 9.63 -1.85 7.69
N PRO A 84 10.39 -1.91 8.80
CA PRO A 84 10.26 -2.98 9.80
C PRO A 84 9.03 -2.72 10.69
N CYS A 85 7.84 -2.92 10.10
CA CYS A 85 6.56 -2.50 10.69
C CYS A 85 6.37 -3.01 12.12
N LEU A 86 6.71 -4.27 12.40
CA LEU A 86 6.57 -4.86 13.74
C LEU A 86 7.45 -4.16 14.79
N ALA A 87 8.70 -3.87 14.45
CA ALA A 87 9.61 -3.18 15.35
C ALA A 87 9.14 -1.74 15.63
N ARG A 88 8.69 -1.03 14.58
CA ARG A 88 8.20 0.35 14.70
C ARG A 88 6.87 0.44 15.44
N LEU A 89 6.02 -0.56 15.31
CA LEU A 89 4.74 -0.60 15.99
C LEU A 89 4.91 -0.64 17.52
N ASN A 90 5.95 -1.31 18.03
CA ASN A 90 6.31 -1.26 19.45
C ASN A 90 6.77 0.15 19.87
N ALA A 91 7.56 0.83 19.03
CA ALA A 91 8.01 2.19 19.30
C ALA A 91 6.83 3.19 19.32
N VAL A 92 5.86 3.03 18.41
CA VAL A 92 4.63 3.83 18.39
C VAL A 92 3.83 3.66 19.70
N ASN A 93 3.69 2.43 20.21
CA ASN A 93 3.00 2.20 21.48
C ASN A 93 3.66 2.90 22.66
N ASN A 94 4.99 2.95 22.67
CA ASN A 94 5.75 3.63 23.72
C ASN A 94 5.49 5.14 23.69
N VAL A 95 5.41 5.74 22.49
CA VAL A 95 5.08 7.16 22.31
C VAL A 95 3.64 7.46 22.72
N ALA A 96 2.70 6.60 22.32
CA ALA A 96 1.28 6.78 22.63
C ALA A 96 0.94 6.58 24.12
N GLY A 97 1.87 6.04 24.92
CA GLY A 97 1.67 5.77 26.35
C GLY A 97 0.63 4.67 26.64
N ARG A 98 0.09 4.03 25.60
CA ARG A 98 -0.89 2.94 25.71
C ARG A 98 -0.73 1.97 24.54
N PRO A 99 -0.92 0.66 24.76
CA PRO A 99 -0.98 -0.31 23.69
C PRO A 99 -2.23 -0.04 22.84
N LEU A 100 -2.05 0.52 21.64
CA LEU A 100 -3.15 0.76 20.71
C LEU A 100 -3.68 -0.54 20.08
N TRP A 101 -2.95 -1.64 20.27
CA TRP A 101 -3.25 -2.96 19.70
C TRP A 101 -2.84 -4.06 20.68
N SER A 102 -3.76 -5.01 20.87
CA SER A 102 -3.58 -6.16 21.78
C SER A 102 -3.44 -7.50 21.03
N SER A 103 -3.65 -7.52 19.72
CA SER A 103 -3.64 -8.77 18.96
C SER A 103 -2.21 -9.20 18.62
N ALA A 104 -1.90 -10.47 18.81
CA ALA A 104 -0.66 -11.07 18.35
C ALA A 104 -0.59 -10.94 16.82
N VAL A 105 0.22 -9.99 16.36
CA VAL A 105 0.41 -9.76 14.93
C VAL A 105 1.25 -10.90 14.36
N THR A 106 0.60 -11.84 13.69
CA THR A 106 1.24 -13.06 13.16
C THR A 106 1.73 -12.93 11.73
N SER A 107 1.33 -11.88 11.00
CA SER A 107 1.69 -11.67 9.59
C SER A 107 2.21 -10.26 9.32
N ARG A 108 3.07 -10.14 8.31
CA ARG A 108 3.56 -8.84 7.84
C ARG A 108 2.42 -7.92 7.40
N ALA A 109 1.39 -8.45 6.74
CA ALA A 109 0.25 -7.67 6.29
C ALA A 109 -0.56 -7.10 7.46
N ALA A 110 -0.81 -7.93 8.49
CA ALA A 110 -1.45 -7.48 9.72
C ALA A 110 -0.59 -6.42 10.45
N GLY A 111 0.74 -6.59 10.48
CA GLY A 111 1.64 -5.63 11.10
C GLY A 111 1.71 -4.30 10.38
N LEU A 112 1.72 -4.32 9.05
CA LEU A 112 1.66 -3.11 8.24
C LEU A 112 0.31 -2.38 8.44
N ARG A 113 -0.81 -3.12 8.49
CA ARG A 113 -2.13 -2.54 8.79
C ARG A 113 -2.17 -1.90 10.18
N ALA A 114 -1.73 -2.61 11.21
CA ALA A 114 -1.67 -2.08 12.58
C ALA A 114 -0.76 -0.84 12.65
N TYR A 115 0.35 -0.84 11.92
CA TYR A 115 1.24 0.31 11.82
C TYR A 115 0.55 1.52 11.20
N TYR A 116 -0.19 1.34 10.10
CA TYR A 116 -0.98 2.43 9.52
C TYR A 116 -2.02 2.98 10.50
N VAL A 117 -2.78 2.12 11.18
CA VAL A 117 -3.77 2.57 12.18
C VAL A 117 -3.08 3.40 13.27
N ALA A 118 -1.93 2.94 13.77
CA ALA A 118 -1.21 3.63 14.84
C ALA A 118 -0.63 4.99 14.38
N ILE A 119 -0.12 5.08 13.15
CA ILE A 119 0.30 6.35 12.53
C ILE A 119 -0.90 7.29 12.38
N GLY A 120 -2.05 6.79 11.91
CA GLY A 120 -3.26 7.57 11.77
C GLY A 120 -3.78 8.08 13.12
N ALA A 121 -3.74 7.24 14.16
CA ALA A 121 -4.11 7.62 15.51
C ALA A 121 -3.22 8.74 16.07
N LEU A 122 -1.90 8.60 15.94
CA LEU A 122 -0.95 9.65 16.36
C LEU A 122 -1.16 10.96 15.59
N ALA A 123 -1.34 10.88 14.27
CA ALA A 123 -1.56 12.06 13.44
C ALA A 123 -2.88 12.77 13.78
N ASN A 124 -3.92 12.01 14.15
CA ASN A 124 -5.24 12.54 14.49
C ASN A 124 -5.27 13.27 15.85
N ILE A 125 -4.31 13.00 16.76
CA ILE A 125 -4.19 13.77 18.01
C ILE A 125 -3.82 15.22 17.71
N GLY A 126 -2.99 15.45 16.68
CA GLY A 126 -2.69 16.77 16.14
C GLY A 126 -1.79 17.65 17.02
N ASP A 127 -1.16 17.12 18.07
CA ASP A 127 -0.21 17.87 18.89
C ASP A 127 1.21 17.84 18.30
N ASP A 128 1.95 18.94 18.48
CA ASP A 128 3.30 19.11 17.91
C ASP A 128 4.27 18.00 18.34
N ARG A 129 4.11 17.45 19.55
CA ARG A 129 4.95 16.36 20.06
C ARG A 129 4.68 15.05 19.33
N SER A 130 3.42 14.71 19.06
CA SER A 130 3.10 13.53 18.25
C SER A 130 3.60 13.68 16.82
N VAL A 131 3.52 14.89 16.23
CA VAL A 131 4.06 15.18 14.90
C VAL A 131 5.58 14.96 14.86
N GLN A 132 6.33 15.51 15.83
CA GLN A 132 7.78 15.30 15.93
C GLN A 132 8.15 13.84 16.19
N SER A 133 7.34 13.14 17.00
CA SER A 133 7.53 11.71 17.26
C SER A 133 7.29 10.87 16.01
N LEU A 134 6.27 11.21 15.21
CA LEU A 134 6.01 10.58 13.91
C LEU A 134 7.18 10.76 12.94
N ASP A 135 7.75 11.96 12.86
CA ASP A 135 8.93 12.21 12.03
C ASP A 135 10.13 11.37 12.46
N SER A 136 10.39 11.33 13.77
CA SER A 136 11.47 10.52 14.34
C SER A 136 11.27 9.03 14.04
N LEU A 137 10.05 8.52 14.20
CA LEU A 137 9.70 7.11 13.94
C LEU A 137 9.82 6.73 12.46
N ILE A 138 9.56 7.68 11.55
CA ILE A 138 9.62 7.42 10.11
C ILE A 138 11.07 7.49 9.62
N GLN A 139 11.85 8.46 10.09
CA GLN A 139 13.22 8.75 9.65
C GLN A 139 14.30 7.86 10.28
N ALA A 140 14.08 7.23 11.44
CA ALA A 140 15.12 6.53 12.20
C ALA A 140 15.87 5.40 11.45
N ASP A 141 15.35 4.88 10.33
CA ASP A 141 16.04 3.84 9.53
C ASP A 141 16.05 4.11 8.01
N THR A 142 15.70 5.31 7.54
CA THR A 142 15.82 5.61 6.09
C THR A 142 17.27 5.85 5.67
N ILE A 143 18.23 5.75 6.59
CA ILE A 143 19.66 5.75 6.32
C ILE A 143 20.12 4.29 6.37
N PRO A 144 20.33 3.60 5.23
CA PRO A 144 21.13 2.39 5.25
C PRO A 144 22.54 2.78 5.72
N PRO A 145 23.21 1.98 6.55
CA PRO A 145 24.65 2.11 6.66
C PRO A 145 25.22 1.86 5.25
N GLU A 146 25.68 2.92 4.59
CA GLU A 146 26.54 2.83 3.41
C GLU A 146 27.75 1.98 3.81
N GLY A 147 27.70 0.67 3.57
CA GLY A 147 28.81 -0.18 4.00
C GLY A 147 28.60 -1.68 4.02
N LEU A 148 27.39 -2.22 3.92
CA LEU A 148 27.23 -3.68 3.79
C LEU A 148 26.52 -4.06 2.49
N VAL A 149 27.35 -4.14 1.46
CA VAL A 149 27.14 -5.08 0.36
C VAL A 149 27.03 -6.47 0.99
N ASP A 150 25.83 -6.99 1.18
CA ASP A 150 25.63 -8.43 1.05
C ASP A 150 24.44 -8.70 0.14
N ARG A 151 24.81 -9.14 -1.06
CA ARG A 151 23.95 -9.38 -2.22
C ARG A 151 23.24 -10.72 -2.10
N SER A 152 22.91 -11.11 -0.87
CA SER A 152 22.58 -12.49 -0.51
C SER A 152 21.34 -12.50 0.38
N ASN A 153 20.15 -12.25 -0.20
CA ASN A 153 18.85 -12.79 0.25
C ASN A 153 17.65 -12.33 -0.62
N ALA A 154 17.81 -12.37 -1.94
CA ALA A 154 16.68 -12.44 -2.86
C ALA A 154 16.84 -13.69 -3.73
N SER A 155 16.78 -14.86 -3.08
CA SER A 155 16.73 -16.17 -3.75
C SER A 155 15.50 -16.95 -3.31
N TYR A 156 14.40 -16.62 -3.96
CA TYR A 156 13.27 -17.50 -4.28
C TYR A 156 12.59 -16.75 -5.45
N ILE A 157 12.72 -17.10 -6.72
CA ILE A 157 12.69 -18.40 -7.38
C ILE A 157 13.44 -18.22 -8.70
N THR A 158 14.59 -18.87 -8.87
CA THR A 158 15.12 -19.21 -10.19
C THR A 158 15.60 -20.66 -10.15
N ASP A 159 15.18 -21.40 -11.16
CA ASP A 159 15.56 -22.74 -11.59
C ASP A 159 16.62 -23.49 -10.77
N ARG A 160 16.17 -24.60 -10.19
CA ARG A 160 17.00 -25.79 -10.00
C ARG A 160 16.91 -26.65 -11.27
N ARG A 161 17.99 -26.70 -12.03
CA ARG A 161 18.53 -27.96 -12.56
C ARG A 161 19.99 -27.83 -12.98
N ASP A 162 20.81 -28.48 -12.16
CA ASP A 162 21.90 -29.39 -12.51
C ASP A 162 22.70 -29.13 -13.79
N SER A 163 24.01 -29.00 -13.61
CA SER A 163 24.97 -29.35 -14.65
C SER A 163 26.14 -30.08 -13.99
N ASN A 164 26.12 -31.40 -14.11
CA ASN A 164 27.31 -32.23 -13.95
C ASN A 164 27.51 -32.99 -15.28
N VAL A 165 28.51 -32.52 -16.03
CA VAL A 165 29.46 -33.23 -16.90
C VAL A 165 28.94 -34.32 -17.87
N GLY A 166 29.06 -34.03 -19.17
CA GLY A 166 29.60 -34.97 -20.16
C GLY A 166 28.62 -35.60 -21.16
N GLY A 167 28.55 -35.07 -22.39
CA GLY A 167 28.06 -35.77 -23.58
C GLY A 167 27.40 -34.86 -24.63
N PRO A 168 27.72 -34.99 -25.94
CA PRO A 168 27.12 -34.16 -26.98
C PRO A 168 25.77 -34.76 -27.38
N VAL A 169 24.68 -34.32 -26.75
CA VAL A 169 23.33 -34.65 -27.23
C VAL A 169 22.44 -33.42 -27.17
N SER A 170 21.98 -33.03 -28.37
CA SER A 170 21.10 -31.92 -28.71
C SER A 170 19.88 -31.77 -27.78
N PRO A 171 19.53 -30.57 -27.27
CA PRO A 171 18.27 -30.38 -26.54
C PRO A 171 17.21 -29.59 -27.32
N LEU A 172 16.05 -30.22 -27.49
CA LEU A 172 14.77 -29.64 -27.88
C LEU A 172 14.17 -28.70 -26.79
N PRO A 173 13.28 -27.76 -27.15
CA PRO A 173 12.80 -26.71 -26.24
C PRO A 173 11.67 -27.18 -25.31
N ARG A 174 11.89 -27.05 -23.99
CA ARG A 174 10.88 -27.24 -22.91
C ARG A 174 10.37 -25.88 -22.43
N ASN A 175 9.20 -25.43 -22.89
CA ASN A 175 8.16 -24.68 -22.11
C ASN A 175 6.98 -24.12 -22.95
N ILE A 176 6.66 -24.69 -24.11
CA ILE A 176 5.69 -24.08 -25.04
C ILE A 176 4.22 -24.28 -24.57
N ALA A 177 3.94 -25.29 -23.74
CA ALA A 177 2.57 -25.67 -23.39
C ALA A 177 1.86 -24.65 -22.48
N GLY A 178 2.54 -24.12 -21.44
CA GLY A 178 1.92 -23.20 -20.48
C GLY A 178 1.66 -21.80 -21.05
N ASP A 179 2.58 -21.29 -21.89
CA ASP A 179 2.42 -19.97 -22.51
C ASP A 179 1.32 -19.97 -23.60
N ARG A 180 1.15 -21.08 -24.35
CA ARG A 180 0.04 -21.21 -25.31
C ARG A 180 -1.33 -21.19 -24.63
N GLN A 181 -1.46 -21.82 -23.47
CA GLN A 181 -2.72 -21.87 -22.74
C GLN A 181 -3.12 -20.50 -22.16
N LEU A 182 -2.14 -19.66 -21.82
CA LEU A 182 -2.38 -18.30 -21.33
C LEU A 182 -2.75 -17.32 -22.46
N ALA A 183 -2.28 -17.55 -23.69
CA ALA A 183 -2.54 -16.64 -24.81
C ALA A 183 -3.93 -16.82 -25.45
N TYR A 184 -4.61 -17.94 -25.20
CA TYR A 184 -5.78 -18.36 -25.98
C TYR A 184 -6.95 -17.36 -25.97
N TYR A 185 -7.41 -16.92 -24.79
CA TYR A 185 -8.48 -15.91 -24.70
C TYR A 185 -8.07 -14.56 -25.31
N SER A 186 -6.81 -14.15 -25.15
CA SER A 186 -6.35 -12.88 -25.71
C SER A 186 -6.29 -12.88 -27.24
N MET A 187 -6.00 -14.05 -27.85
CA MET A 187 -6.09 -14.25 -29.30
C MET A 187 -7.54 -14.24 -29.78
N ALA A 188 -8.42 -15.02 -29.14
CA ALA A 188 -9.83 -15.06 -29.50
C ALA A 188 -10.50 -13.68 -29.41
N LEU A 189 -10.17 -12.91 -28.37
CA LEU A 189 -10.68 -11.55 -28.20
C LEU A 189 -10.15 -10.59 -29.29
N LYS A 190 -8.90 -10.77 -29.73
CA LYS A 190 -8.31 -10.01 -30.84
C LYS A 190 -8.98 -10.37 -32.16
N GLU A 191 -9.14 -11.65 -32.47
CA GLU A 191 -9.82 -12.12 -33.69
C GLU A 191 -11.27 -11.62 -33.77
N HIS A 192 -11.99 -11.66 -32.64
CA HIS A 192 -13.33 -11.08 -32.55
C HIS A 192 -13.30 -9.57 -32.79
N GLY A 193 -12.37 -8.84 -32.15
CA GLY A 193 -12.19 -7.40 -32.34
C GLY A 193 -11.88 -7.01 -33.78
N ASP A 194 -11.00 -7.78 -34.45
CA ASP A 194 -10.65 -7.60 -35.86
C ASP A 194 -11.89 -7.83 -36.75
N THR A 195 -12.74 -8.81 -36.43
CA THR A 195 -13.99 -9.10 -37.17
C THR A 195 -15.01 -7.97 -37.09
N ILE A 196 -15.13 -7.32 -35.93
CA ILE A 196 -16.09 -6.23 -35.70
C ILE A 196 -15.49 -4.83 -35.93
N GLY A 197 -14.22 -4.73 -36.33
CA GLY A 197 -13.50 -3.47 -36.51
C GLY A 197 -13.28 -2.68 -35.21
N ARG A 198 -13.22 -3.36 -34.06
CA ARG A 198 -12.99 -2.76 -32.74
C ARG A 198 -11.91 -3.52 -31.98
N GLU A 199 -10.66 -3.12 -32.17
CA GLU A 199 -9.51 -3.75 -31.53
C GLU A 199 -9.55 -3.59 -29.99
N PRO A 200 -9.36 -4.67 -29.20
CA PRO A 200 -9.34 -4.61 -27.75
C PRO A 200 -8.10 -3.84 -27.24
N ARG A 201 -8.30 -2.89 -26.32
CA ARG A 201 -7.20 -2.15 -25.69
C ARG A 201 -6.97 -2.64 -24.28
N TYR A 202 -5.70 -2.79 -23.90
CA TYR A 202 -5.30 -3.28 -22.59
C TYR A 202 -4.60 -2.18 -21.80
N ASP A 203 -4.97 -2.03 -20.54
CA ASP A 203 -4.28 -1.24 -19.55
C ASP A 203 -3.86 -2.16 -18.40
N ILE A 204 -2.58 -2.14 -18.01
CA ILE A 204 -2.04 -3.05 -17.00
C ILE A 204 -1.20 -2.26 -16.00
N GLU A 205 -1.65 -2.26 -14.76
CA GLU A 205 -1.08 -1.51 -13.66
C GLU A 205 -0.89 -2.40 -12.42
N PRO A 206 -0.03 -2.01 -11.45
CA PRO A 206 0.00 -2.66 -10.14
C PRO A 206 -1.37 -2.57 -9.46
N SER A 207 -1.84 -3.63 -8.80
CA SER A 207 -3.12 -3.58 -8.09
C SER A 207 -3.03 -2.63 -6.89
N PRO A 208 -3.97 -1.69 -6.74
CA PRO A 208 -3.99 -0.75 -5.61
C PRO A 208 -4.35 -1.43 -4.29
N VAL A 209 -5.03 -2.59 -4.37
CA VAL A 209 -5.46 -3.39 -3.22
C VAL A 209 -4.36 -4.38 -2.84
N HIS A 210 -3.69 -4.98 -3.83
CA HIS A 210 -2.67 -6.00 -3.63
C HIS A 210 -1.37 -5.62 -4.36
N PRO A 211 -0.41 -4.93 -3.70
CA PRO A 211 0.81 -4.43 -4.36
C PRO A 211 1.70 -5.52 -4.99
N SER A 212 1.53 -6.79 -4.60
CA SER A 212 2.23 -7.93 -5.18
C SER A 212 1.53 -8.51 -6.43
N GLN A 213 0.43 -7.91 -6.86
CA GLN A 213 -0.38 -8.34 -8.00
C GLN A 213 -0.46 -7.22 -9.04
N PHE A 214 -0.81 -7.62 -10.25
CA PHE A 214 -1.12 -6.73 -11.36
C PHE A 214 -2.61 -6.80 -11.64
N ARG A 215 -3.21 -5.64 -11.89
CA ARG A 215 -4.55 -5.49 -12.42
C ARG A 215 -4.46 -5.21 -13.91
N ALA A 216 -5.16 -5.99 -14.72
CA ALA A 216 -5.33 -5.74 -16.13
C ALA A 216 -6.79 -5.37 -16.42
N ARG A 217 -7.00 -4.28 -17.15
CA ARG A 217 -8.30 -3.85 -17.68
C ARG A 217 -8.27 -3.97 -19.20
N VAL A 218 -9.24 -4.65 -19.79
CA VAL A 218 -9.44 -4.70 -21.24
C VAL A 218 -10.69 -3.92 -21.62
N SER A 219 -10.58 -3.06 -22.62
CA SER A 219 -11.71 -2.32 -23.20
C SER A 219 -11.99 -2.81 -24.61
N VAL A 220 -13.24 -3.19 -24.84
CA VAL A 220 -13.73 -3.71 -26.12
C VAL A 220 -15.19 -3.33 -26.27
N ASN A 221 -15.55 -2.76 -27.42
CA ASN A 221 -16.92 -2.36 -27.73
C ASN A 221 -17.57 -1.43 -26.66
N GLY A 222 -16.77 -0.55 -26.02
CA GLY A 222 -17.25 0.34 -24.95
C GLY A 222 -17.49 -0.33 -23.60
N SER A 223 -17.28 -1.65 -23.50
CA SER A 223 -17.31 -2.40 -22.24
C SER A 223 -15.91 -2.59 -21.70
N PHE A 224 -15.80 -2.74 -20.37
CA PHE A 224 -14.54 -2.93 -19.67
C PHE A 224 -14.61 -4.19 -18.81
N PHE A 225 -13.54 -4.97 -18.84
CA PHE A 225 -13.39 -6.19 -18.04
C PHE A 225 -12.05 -6.19 -17.34
N GLU A 226 -12.00 -6.76 -16.13
CA GLU A 226 -10.82 -6.70 -15.27
C GLU A 226 -10.38 -8.07 -14.79
N GLY A 227 -9.09 -8.22 -14.52
CA GLY A 227 -8.51 -9.41 -13.92
C GLY A 227 -7.26 -9.07 -13.10
N GLU A 228 -7.15 -9.65 -11.91
CA GLU A 228 -5.98 -9.49 -11.05
C GLU A 228 -5.20 -10.80 -10.90
N ALA A 229 -3.87 -10.72 -10.97
CA ALA A 229 -3.01 -11.86 -10.74
C ALA A 229 -1.59 -11.46 -10.34
N SER A 230 -0.80 -12.40 -9.84
CA SER A 230 0.61 -12.19 -9.49
C SER A 230 1.53 -11.82 -10.66
N THR A 231 1.09 -12.00 -11.91
CA THR A 231 1.88 -11.65 -13.11
C THR A 231 1.02 -10.90 -14.13
N LYS A 232 1.63 -9.95 -14.86
CA LYS A 232 0.98 -9.20 -15.94
C LYS A 232 0.33 -10.11 -16.98
N LYS A 233 1.02 -11.19 -17.39
CA LYS A 233 0.51 -12.18 -18.35
C LYS A 233 -0.78 -12.85 -17.86
N LYS A 234 -0.81 -13.30 -16.60
CA LYS A 234 -1.98 -13.97 -16.02
C LYS A 234 -3.13 -12.99 -15.75
N ALA A 235 -2.83 -11.76 -15.33
CA ALA A 235 -3.84 -10.71 -15.16
C ALA A 235 -4.52 -10.40 -16.49
N LYS A 236 -3.74 -10.20 -17.56
CA LYS A 236 -4.24 -10.04 -18.93
C LYS A 236 -5.12 -11.20 -19.37
N HIS A 237 -4.66 -12.43 -19.14
CA HIS A 237 -5.43 -13.64 -19.47
C HIS A 237 -6.79 -13.67 -18.76
N LEU A 238 -6.85 -13.36 -17.47
CA LEU A 238 -8.09 -13.33 -16.71
C LEU A 238 -9.05 -12.24 -17.21
N ALA A 239 -8.54 -11.04 -17.49
CA ALA A 239 -9.33 -9.96 -18.08
C ALA A 239 -9.89 -10.35 -19.46
N SER A 240 -9.07 -10.99 -20.31
CA SER A 240 -9.52 -11.51 -21.61
C SER A 240 -10.56 -12.63 -21.48
N LYS A 241 -10.39 -13.54 -20.51
CA LYS A 241 -11.32 -14.64 -20.25
C LYS A 241 -12.71 -14.10 -19.89
N GLU A 242 -12.75 -13.12 -18.99
CA GLU A 242 -13.99 -12.48 -18.57
C GLU A 242 -14.68 -11.76 -19.74
N ALA A 243 -13.90 -11.05 -20.56
CA ALA A 243 -14.40 -10.41 -21.77
C ALA A 243 -14.99 -11.42 -22.77
N CYS A 244 -14.29 -12.53 -23.03
CA CYS A 244 -14.78 -13.59 -23.92
C CYS A 244 -16.09 -14.18 -23.42
N HIS A 245 -16.21 -14.46 -22.12
CA HIS A 245 -17.42 -15.00 -21.52
C HIS A 245 -18.60 -14.02 -21.64
N ALA A 246 -18.37 -12.74 -21.31
CA ALA A 246 -19.41 -11.72 -21.37
C ALA A 246 -19.87 -11.40 -22.82
N LEU A 247 -18.96 -11.49 -23.79
CA LEU A 247 -19.26 -11.27 -25.21
C LEU A 247 -19.77 -12.51 -25.93
N GLY A 248 -19.84 -13.67 -25.26
CA GLY A 248 -20.26 -14.94 -25.86
C GLY A 248 -19.30 -15.43 -26.95
N ILE A 249 -18.02 -15.08 -26.87
CA ILE A 249 -16.98 -15.54 -27.79
C ILE A 249 -16.67 -16.99 -27.45
N ALA A 250 -16.89 -17.91 -28.40
CA ALA A 250 -16.54 -19.31 -28.24
C ALA A 250 -15.01 -19.45 -28.28
N VAL A 251 -14.45 -19.95 -27.18
CA VAL A 251 -13.02 -20.18 -26.95
C VAL A 251 -12.86 -21.63 -26.53
#